data_AF-A0A812YFX4-F1
#
_entry.id   AF-A0A812YFX4-F1
#
_cell.length_a   1.000
_cell.length_b   1.000
_cell.length_c   1.000
_cell.angle_alpha   90.00
_cell.angle_beta   90.00
_cell.angle_gamma   90.00
#
_symmetry.space_group_name_H-M   'P 1'
#
loop_
_entity.id
_entity.type
_entity.pdbx_description
1 polymer ?
#
loop_
_entity_poly.entity_id
_entity_poly.type
_entity_poly.pdbx_seq_one_letter_code
_entity_poly.pdbx_strand_id
1 'polypeptide(L)'
;MTDRSHRIAGSCADDFKKEEYEEEWQLEDGTGGFGTLDVKVPKEEPDSLHGPGFVKDEKVSTPAKRKKAAPEQNVGLSFEDLFPKEAVRQFCDRYKAGRSTKEDFFYRHEHTDEGVVATLVMPLLKNREFRGYEAADTKEAERSAAEAFTADGEVLEIAERLPPPFSHFKKRAKNSRRKQDEMMAQGLTGGKNMVLQMAHDRYMGLREQGARTAVWDGNA
;
A
#
# COMPACT_ATOMS: atom_id res chain seq x y z
N MET A 1 -28.86 -48.77 -44.86
CA MET A 1 -29.95 -47.76 -44.78
C MET A 1 -30.69 -47.96 -43.47
N THR A 2 -31.03 -46.85 -42.79
CA THR A 2 -31.53 -46.67 -41.40
C THR A 2 -30.45 -46.93 -40.33
N ASP A 3 -29.70 -45.94 -39.83
CA ASP A 3 -30.09 -44.68 -39.17
C ASP A 3 -31.03 -44.89 -37.98
N ARG A 4 -30.45 -44.90 -36.77
CA ARG A 4 -31.17 -44.47 -35.56
C ARG A 4 -30.19 -43.88 -34.56
N SER A 5 -29.97 -42.59 -34.74
CA SER A 5 -29.38 -41.67 -33.79
C SER A 5 -30.10 -41.70 -32.44
N HIS A 6 -29.39 -42.02 -31.36
CA HIS A 6 -29.83 -41.70 -30.00
C HIS A 6 -28.91 -40.63 -29.40
N ARG A 7 -29.51 -39.44 -29.28
CA ARG A 7 -29.01 -38.28 -28.54
C ARG A 7 -29.07 -38.61 -27.04
N ILE A 8 -27.96 -38.44 -26.33
CA ILE A 8 -27.96 -38.28 -24.88
C ILE A 8 -27.56 -36.83 -24.62
N ALA A 9 -28.56 -36.00 -24.35
CA ALA A 9 -28.37 -34.65 -23.84
C ALA A 9 -28.17 -34.76 -22.33
N GLY A 10 -26.91 -34.70 -21.88
CA GLY A 10 -26.57 -34.52 -20.47
C GLY A 10 -26.51 -33.02 -20.15
N SER A 11 -27.59 -32.50 -19.58
CA SER A 11 -27.60 -31.17 -18.94
C SER A 11 -26.98 -31.30 -17.54
N CYS A 12 -25.71 -30.94 -17.39
CA CYS A 12 -25.14 -30.72 -16.06
C CYS A 12 -25.48 -29.29 -15.67
N ALA A 13 -26.45 -29.13 -14.78
CA ALA A 13 -26.76 -27.86 -14.16
C ALA A 13 -25.66 -27.58 -13.12
N ASP A 14 -24.86 -26.55 -13.37
CA ASP A 14 -23.93 -25.98 -12.40
C ASP A 14 -24.73 -25.21 -11.35
N ASP A 15 -24.98 -25.86 -10.21
CA ASP A 15 -25.40 -25.21 -8.97
C ASP A 15 -24.22 -24.39 -8.38
N PHE A 16 -24.06 -23.16 -8.86
CA PHE A 16 -23.21 -22.16 -8.20
C PHE A 16 -23.87 -21.73 -6.88
N LYS A 17 -23.52 -22.43 -5.80
CA LYS A 17 -23.72 -21.95 -4.43
C LYS A 17 -22.90 -20.67 -4.25
N LYS A 18 -23.60 -19.53 -4.12
CA LYS A 18 -23.04 -18.33 -3.52
C LYS A 18 -22.82 -18.63 -2.03
N GLU A 19 -21.59 -18.95 -1.66
CA GLU A 19 -21.13 -18.79 -0.28
C GLU A 19 -20.84 -17.30 -0.08
N GLU A 20 -21.76 -16.62 0.62
CA GLU A 20 -21.48 -15.34 1.26
C GLU A 20 -20.44 -15.58 2.35
N TYR A 21 -19.21 -15.17 2.06
CA TYR A 21 -18.11 -15.19 3.01
C TYR A 21 -18.13 -13.85 3.77
N GLU A 22 -18.83 -13.83 4.90
CA GLU A 22 -18.71 -12.77 5.92
C GLU A 22 -17.40 -12.98 6.68
N GLU A 23 -16.37 -12.23 6.31
CA GLU A 23 -15.08 -12.27 7.01
C GLU A 23 -15.15 -11.36 8.25
N GLU A 24 -15.52 -11.94 9.40
CA GLU A 24 -15.38 -11.36 10.74
C GLU A 24 -13.88 -11.16 11.05
N TRP A 25 -13.36 -9.98 10.76
CA TRP A 25 -12.04 -9.58 11.22
C TRP A 25 -12.07 -9.24 12.73
N GLN A 26 -11.90 -10.26 13.57
CA GLN A 26 -11.55 -10.10 14.99
C GLN A 26 -10.13 -9.53 15.09
N LEU A 27 -10.02 -8.26 15.50
CA LEU A 27 -8.75 -7.59 15.79
C LEU A 27 -8.53 -7.57 17.29
N GLU A 28 -7.62 -8.42 17.75
CA GLU A 28 -7.13 -8.44 19.13
C GLU A 28 -6.57 -7.07 19.54
N ASP A 29 -7.07 -6.62 20.68
CA ASP A 29 -6.82 -5.39 21.39
C ASP A 29 -5.51 -5.46 22.18
N GLY A 30 -4.41 -5.16 21.47
CA GLY A 30 -3.11 -4.87 22.07
C GLY A 30 -3.08 -3.50 22.73
N THR A 31 -3.71 -3.34 23.90
CA THR A 31 -3.60 -2.16 24.76
C THR A 31 -2.22 -2.08 25.41
N GLY A 32 -1.28 -1.40 24.75
CA GLY A 32 -0.01 -0.96 25.34
C GLY A 32 -0.19 0.26 26.23
N GLY A 33 -0.22 0.04 27.55
CA GLY A 33 -0.15 1.09 28.55
C GLY A 33 1.27 1.63 28.71
N PHE A 34 1.53 2.84 28.21
CA PHE A 34 2.71 3.61 28.59
C PHE A 34 2.39 4.43 29.84
N GLY A 35 2.87 3.96 30.99
CA GLY A 35 2.87 4.70 32.24
C GLY A 35 3.92 5.81 32.21
N THR A 36 3.48 7.06 32.33
CA THR A 36 4.35 8.21 32.59
C THR A 36 4.63 8.28 34.09
N LEU A 37 5.88 8.01 34.48
CA LEU A 37 6.37 8.25 35.84
C LEU A 37 6.79 9.73 35.96
N ASP A 38 5.99 10.49 36.72
CA ASP A 38 6.32 11.82 37.19
C ASP A 38 7.49 11.78 38.18
N VAL A 39 8.67 12.21 37.74
CA VAL A 39 9.81 12.49 38.63
C VAL A 39 9.82 13.97 38.97
N LYS A 40 9.43 14.28 40.20
CA LYS A 40 9.39 15.62 40.80
C LYS A 40 10.78 15.97 41.31
N VAL A 41 11.55 16.75 40.53
CA VAL A 41 12.85 17.28 40.96
C VAL A 41 12.65 18.61 41.72
N PRO A 42 13.21 18.76 42.93
CA PRO A 42 13.09 19.99 43.71
C PRO A 42 13.93 21.14 43.16
N LYS A 43 13.42 22.32 43.49
CA LYS A 43 13.78 23.66 43.05
C LYS A 43 14.97 24.19 43.87
N GLU A 44 16.05 24.59 43.21
CA GLU A 44 17.10 25.43 43.79
C GLU A 44 17.20 26.73 42.98
N GLU A 45 17.08 27.85 43.70
CA GLU A 45 17.30 29.20 43.19
C GLU A 45 18.80 29.48 43.08
N PRO A 46 19.21 30.27 42.08
CA PRO A 46 20.17 31.32 42.41
C PRO A 46 19.82 32.68 41.82
N ASP A 47 19.89 33.65 42.72
CA ASP A 47 20.21 35.08 42.61
C ASP A 47 20.30 35.75 41.21
N SER A 48 19.32 36.63 41.01
CA SER A 48 19.44 38.03 40.56
C SER A 48 20.83 38.54 40.15
N LEU A 49 20.96 38.93 38.88
CA LEU A 49 21.71 40.13 38.49
C LEU A 49 21.18 40.73 37.18
N HIS A 50 21.14 42.06 37.16
CA HIS A 50 20.44 42.94 36.22
C HIS A 50 20.97 42.95 34.77
N GLY A 51 20.08 43.26 33.83
CA GLY A 51 20.43 43.92 32.56
C GLY A 51 19.25 44.05 31.57
N PRO A 52 18.69 45.26 31.34
CA PRO A 52 17.66 45.47 30.32
C PRO A 52 18.33 45.76 28.97
N GLY A 53 18.43 44.75 28.11
CA GLY A 53 18.85 44.87 26.72
C GLY A 53 17.67 44.60 25.78
N PHE A 54 16.86 45.62 25.52
CA PHE A 54 15.74 45.59 24.58
C PHE A 54 16.30 45.56 23.14
N VAL A 55 16.49 44.37 22.56
CA VAL A 55 16.84 44.21 21.14
C VAL A 55 15.56 43.91 20.36
N LYS A 56 15.28 44.79 19.40
CA LYS A 56 14.07 44.79 18.57
C LYS A 56 13.87 43.45 17.87
N ASP A 57 12.64 42.95 17.96
CA ASP A 57 12.11 41.79 17.24
C ASP A 57 12.41 41.88 15.73
N GLU A 58 13.39 41.09 15.29
CA GLU A 58 13.55 40.73 13.88
C GLU A 58 12.46 39.69 13.57
N LYS A 59 11.43 40.10 12.85
CA LYS A 59 10.38 39.21 12.32
C LYS A 59 11.03 38.17 11.41
N VAL A 60 11.41 37.04 11.98
CA VAL A 60 11.76 35.82 11.25
C VAL A 60 10.49 35.36 10.52
N SER A 61 10.43 35.69 9.24
CA SER A 61 9.45 35.19 8.28
C SER A 61 9.58 33.67 8.20
N THR A 62 8.69 32.96 8.92
CA THR A 62 8.58 31.51 8.79
C THR A 62 8.22 31.15 7.33
N PRO A 63 8.92 30.18 6.71
CA PRO A 63 8.68 29.85 5.31
C PRO A 63 7.27 29.30 5.12
N ALA A 64 6.55 29.89 4.15
CA ALA A 64 5.21 29.47 3.78
C ALA A 64 5.18 27.96 3.51
N LYS A 65 4.35 27.24 4.27
CA LYS A 65 4.12 25.79 4.08
C LYS A 65 3.68 25.55 2.64
N ARG A 66 4.57 25.02 1.79
CA ARG A 66 4.23 24.56 0.44
C ARG A 66 3.01 23.64 0.54
N LYS A 67 1.90 24.04 -0.08
CA LYS A 67 0.70 23.20 -0.19
C LYS A 67 1.12 21.93 -0.91
N LYS A 68 1.14 20.79 -0.21
CA LYS A 68 1.38 19.49 -0.84
C LYS A 68 0.29 19.29 -1.89
N ALA A 69 0.71 18.92 -3.10
CA ALA A 69 -0.18 18.56 -4.20
C ALA A 69 -1.27 17.60 -3.73
N ALA A 70 -2.46 17.68 -4.34
CA ALA A 70 -3.54 16.76 -4.02
C ALA A 70 -3.03 15.33 -4.28
N PRO A 71 -3.34 14.34 -3.41
CA PRO A 71 -2.80 12.99 -3.55
C PRO A 71 -3.14 12.34 -4.90
N GLU A 72 -4.28 12.72 -5.50
CA GLU A 72 -4.72 12.32 -6.84
C GLU A 72 -3.73 12.70 -7.96
N GLN A 73 -2.84 13.67 -7.73
CA GLN A 73 -1.83 14.12 -8.71
C GLN A 73 -0.56 13.25 -8.70
N ASN A 74 -0.45 12.28 -7.79
CA ASN A 74 0.71 11.40 -7.67
C ASN A 74 0.44 9.99 -8.24
N VAL A 75 -0.21 9.93 -9.40
CA VAL A 75 -0.31 8.69 -10.18
C VAL A 75 1.09 8.36 -10.72
N GLY A 76 1.42 7.07 -10.73
CA GLY A 76 2.73 6.57 -11.14
C GLY A 76 3.68 6.33 -9.96
N LEU A 77 4.58 5.37 -10.13
CA LEU A 77 5.68 5.03 -9.24
C LEU A 77 6.98 5.04 -10.05
N SER A 78 7.92 5.93 -9.70
CA SER A 78 9.28 5.88 -10.22
C SER A 78 10.15 4.97 -9.34
N PHE A 79 11.03 4.20 -9.96
CA PHE A 79 11.99 3.33 -9.27
C PHE A 79 13.38 3.96 -9.08
N GLU A 80 13.67 5.11 -9.72
CA GLU A 80 15.03 5.68 -9.82
C GLU A 80 15.73 5.90 -8.47
N ASP A 81 14.98 6.32 -7.44
CA ASP A 81 15.50 6.63 -6.10
C ASP A 81 15.20 5.54 -5.06
N LEU A 82 14.65 4.39 -5.49
CA LEU A 82 14.22 3.34 -4.58
C LEU A 82 15.23 2.20 -4.56
N PHE A 83 15.51 1.70 -3.35
CA PHE A 83 16.20 0.43 -3.20
C PHE A 83 15.35 -0.68 -3.86
N PRO A 84 15.92 -1.59 -4.68
CA PRO A 84 15.15 -2.52 -5.50
C PRO A 84 14.08 -3.31 -4.73
N LYS A 85 14.40 -3.81 -3.53
CA LYS A 85 13.42 -4.55 -2.71
C LYS A 85 12.30 -3.67 -2.17
N GLU A 86 12.58 -2.40 -1.90
CA GLU A 86 11.55 -1.43 -1.48
C GLU A 86 10.70 -1.02 -2.67
N ALA A 87 11.26 -0.94 -3.89
CA ALA A 87 10.52 -0.71 -5.12
C ALA A 87 9.47 -1.81 -5.37
N VAL A 88 9.86 -3.08 -5.24
CA VAL A 88 8.92 -4.23 -5.30
C VAL A 88 7.81 -4.08 -4.27
N ARG A 89 8.14 -3.77 -3.01
CA ARG A 89 7.13 -3.62 -1.96
C ARG A 89 6.16 -2.48 -2.25
N GLN A 90 6.67 -1.31 -2.64
CA GLN A 90 5.82 -0.16 -2.96
C GLN A 90 4.95 -0.40 -4.18
N PHE A 91 5.46 -1.11 -5.18
CA PHE A 91 4.68 -1.56 -6.32
C PHE A 91 3.52 -2.43 -5.84
N CYS A 92 3.78 -3.52 -5.11
CA CYS A 92 2.76 -4.44 -4.63
C CYS A 92 1.72 -3.76 -3.73
N ASP A 93 2.17 -2.92 -2.78
CA ASP A 93 1.30 -2.18 -1.87
C ASP A 93 0.29 -1.30 -2.65
N ARG A 94 0.79 -0.60 -3.68
CA ARG A 94 -0.04 0.28 -4.51
C ARG A 94 -0.93 -0.50 -5.48
N TYR A 95 -0.42 -1.58 -6.06
CA TYR A 95 -1.10 -2.40 -7.05
C TYR A 95 -2.25 -3.21 -6.44
N LYS A 96 -2.08 -3.74 -5.23
CA LYS A 96 -3.12 -4.45 -4.45
C LYS A 96 -4.06 -3.50 -3.68
N ALA A 97 -3.77 -2.19 -3.64
CA ALA A 97 -4.47 -1.22 -2.79
C ALA A 97 -4.34 -1.51 -1.27
N GLY A 98 -3.27 -2.18 -0.84
CA GLY A 98 -3.16 -2.77 0.49
C GLY A 98 -1.72 -2.88 0.98
N ARG A 99 -1.51 -3.62 2.07
CA ARG A 99 -0.17 -4.02 2.49
C ARG A 99 0.14 -5.37 1.86
N SER A 100 1.25 -5.47 1.16
CA SER A 100 1.74 -6.71 0.57
C SER A 100 2.14 -7.72 1.64
N THR A 101 1.84 -8.98 1.37
CA THR A 101 2.12 -10.16 2.18
C THR A 101 3.03 -11.12 1.42
N LYS A 102 3.43 -12.23 2.03
CA LYS A 102 4.28 -13.24 1.37
C LYS A 102 3.57 -13.99 0.24
N GLU A 103 2.24 -13.97 0.23
CA GLU A 103 1.42 -14.55 -0.84
C GLU A 103 1.40 -13.65 -2.08
N ASP A 104 1.65 -12.34 -1.90
CA ASP A 104 1.64 -11.37 -2.98
C ASP A 104 2.95 -11.37 -3.78
N PHE A 105 4.06 -11.65 -3.10
CA PHE A 105 5.36 -11.90 -3.70
C PHE A 105 6.28 -12.64 -2.72
N PHE A 106 7.17 -13.47 -3.26
CA PHE A 106 8.20 -14.16 -2.47
C PHE A 106 9.44 -14.44 -3.31
N TYR A 107 10.56 -14.71 -2.64
CA TYR A 107 11.80 -15.12 -3.29
C TYR A 107 11.98 -16.63 -3.16
N ARG A 108 12.29 -17.28 -4.27
CA ARG A 108 12.78 -18.66 -4.33
C ARG A 108 14.30 -18.62 -4.46
N HIS A 109 15.01 -19.37 -3.62
CA HIS A 109 16.47 -19.42 -3.63
C HIS A 109 16.94 -20.77 -4.18
N GLU A 110 17.92 -20.71 -5.07
CA GLU A 110 18.63 -21.85 -5.62
C GLU A 110 20.10 -21.73 -5.18
N HIS A 111 20.57 -22.69 -4.39
CA HIS A 111 21.96 -22.74 -3.95
C HIS A 111 22.79 -23.52 -4.97
N THR A 112 23.86 -22.90 -5.45
CA THR A 112 24.84 -23.46 -6.39
C THR A 112 26.18 -23.66 -5.68
N ASP A 113 27.13 -24.32 -6.35
CA ASP A 113 28.48 -24.49 -5.80
C ASP A 113 29.24 -23.16 -5.68
N GLU A 114 28.90 -22.17 -6.51
CA GLU A 114 29.58 -20.87 -6.59
C GLU A 114 28.82 -19.74 -5.85
N GLY A 115 27.56 -19.96 -5.44
CA GLY A 115 26.79 -18.96 -4.70
C GLY A 115 25.30 -19.27 -4.54
N VAL A 116 24.49 -18.22 -4.65
CA VAL A 116 23.04 -18.24 -4.53
C VAL A 116 22.43 -17.46 -5.69
N VAL A 117 21.41 -18.05 -6.32
CA VAL A 117 20.53 -17.36 -7.26
C VAL A 117 19.17 -17.19 -6.59
N ALA A 118 18.61 -15.98 -6.64
CA ALA A 118 17.24 -15.75 -6.21
C ALA A 118 16.33 -15.48 -7.41
N THR A 119 15.10 -15.97 -7.31
CA THR A 119 14.03 -15.71 -8.27
C THR A 119 12.86 -15.08 -7.52
N LEU A 120 12.50 -13.85 -7.88
CA LEU A 120 11.32 -13.18 -7.36
C LEU A 120 10.09 -13.71 -8.09
N VAL A 121 9.16 -14.33 -7.36
CA VAL A 121 7.89 -14.82 -7.87
C VAL A 121 6.79 -13.83 -7.50
N MET A 122 6.00 -13.41 -8.48
CA MET A 122 4.94 -12.41 -8.36
C MET A 122 3.56 -12.99 -8.70
N PRO A 123 2.88 -13.65 -7.75
CA PRO A 123 1.51 -14.13 -7.95
C PRO A 123 0.55 -13.04 -8.42
N LEU A 124 0.68 -11.82 -7.88
CA LEU A 124 -0.09 -10.63 -8.29
C LEU A 124 0.06 -10.27 -9.79
N LEU A 125 1.08 -10.78 -10.46
CA LEU A 125 1.31 -10.58 -11.89
C LEU A 125 1.21 -11.90 -12.63
N LYS A 126 0.20 -12.73 -12.32
CA LYS A 126 -0.02 -14.04 -12.95
C LYS A 126 1.15 -15.01 -12.76
N ASN A 127 1.73 -15.02 -11.56
CA ASN A 127 2.88 -15.85 -11.20
C ASN A 127 4.12 -15.62 -12.09
N ARG A 128 4.33 -14.39 -12.57
CA ARG A 128 5.57 -14.05 -13.29
C ARG A 128 6.78 -14.20 -12.38
N GLU A 129 7.88 -14.67 -12.96
CA GLU A 129 9.14 -14.91 -12.27
C GLU A 129 10.23 -13.99 -12.81
N PHE A 130 11.02 -13.40 -11.91
CA PHE A 130 12.12 -12.50 -12.22
C PHE A 130 13.40 -13.04 -11.58
N ARG A 131 14.27 -13.63 -12.40
CA ARG A 131 15.49 -14.28 -11.95
C ARG A 131 16.65 -13.29 -11.88
N GLY A 132 17.31 -13.23 -10.73
CA GLY A 132 18.52 -12.45 -10.53
C GLY A 132 19.78 -13.14 -11.05
N TYR A 133 20.92 -12.45 -10.95
CA TYR A 133 22.23 -13.05 -11.19
C TYR A 133 22.72 -13.83 -9.96
N GLU A 134 23.67 -14.73 -10.19
CA GLU A 134 24.32 -15.52 -9.13
C GLU A 134 25.24 -14.65 -8.27
N ALA A 135 25.00 -14.65 -6.97
CA ALA A 135 25.75 -13.84 -6.01
C ALA A 135 26.28 -14.69 -4.86
N ALA A 136 27.31 -14.20 -4.17
CA ALA A 136 27.87 -14.90 -3.00
C ALA A 136 26.86 -15.02 -1.85
N ASP A 137 25.96 -14.04 -1.71
CA ASP A 137 25.02 -13.93 -0.61
C ASP A 137 23.56 -13.92 -1.08
N THR A 138 22.66 -14.48 -0.26
CA THR A 138 21.20 -14.45 -0.48
C THR A 138 20.66 -13.03 -0.64
N LYS A 139 21.19 -12.07 0.12
CA LYS A 139 20.75 -10.66 0.08
C LYS A 139 21.05 -9.99 -1.26
N GLU A 140 22.21 -10.29 -1.84
CA GLU A 140 22.60 -9.74 -3.14
C GLU A 140 21.86 -10.43 -4.28
N ALA A 141 21.64 -11.74 -4.17
CA ALA A 141 20.82 -12.48 -5.11
C ALA A 141 19.35 -11.97 -5.13
N GLU A 142 18.77 -11.68 -3.96
CA GLU A 142 17.44 -11.07 -3.88
C GLU A 142 17.41 -9.65 -4.44
N ARG A 143 18.46 -8.85 -4.19
CA ARG A 143 18.60 -7.51 -4.76
C ARG A 143 18.60 -7.59 -6.29
N SER A 144 19.37 -8.51 -6.87
CA SER A 144 19.47 -8.66 -8.33
C SER A 144 18.16 -9.16 -8.96
N ALA A 145 17.43 -10.04 -8.29
CA ALA A 145 16.09 -10.45 -8.74
C ALA A 145 15.09 -9.27 -8.71
N ALA A 146 15.17 -8.41 -7.69
CA ALA A 146 14.36 -7.20 -7.62
C ALA A 146 14.77 -6.16 -8.68
N GLU A 147 16.06 -6.06 -9.03
CA GLU A 147 16.53 -5.22 -10.13
C GLU A 147 15.96 -5.68 -11.47
N ALA A 148 15.95 -7.00 -11.72
CA ALA A 148 15.33 -7.59 -12.90
C ALA A 148 13.83 -7.26 -12.99
N PHE A 149 13.12 -7.25 -11.86
CA PHE A 149 11.73 -6.79 -11.80
C PHE A 149 11.58 -5.31 -12.15
N THR A 150 12.41 -4.43 -11.59
CA THR A 150 12.31 -2.99 -11.85
C THR A 150 12.73 -2.59 -13.27
N ALA A 151 13.46 -3.45 -13.97
CA ALA A 151 13.87 -3.25 -15.35
C ALA A 151 12.86 -3.83 -16.37
N ASP A 152 11.86 -4.58 -15.93
CA ASP A 152 10.88 -5.22 -16.81
C ASP A 152 9.92 -4.20 -17.43
N GLY A 153 9.74 -4.27 -18.75
CA GLY A 153 8.93 -3.30 -19.50
C GLY A 153 7.46 -3.28 -19.08
N GLU A 154 6.84 -4.44 -18.88
CA GLU A 154 5.44 -4.49 -18.43
C GLU A 154 5.28 -3.97 -17.00
N VAL A 155 6.25 -4.28 -16.12
CA VAL A 155 6.27 -3.75 -14.75
C VAL A 155 6.37 -2.22 -14.78
N LEU A 156 7.23 -1.65 -15.62
CA LEU A 156 7.35 -0.20 -15.79
C LEU A 156 6.05 0.43 -16.31
N GLU A 157 5.40 -0.17 -17.32
CA GLU A 157 4.12 0.30 -17.84
C GLU A 157 3.01 0.29 -16.77
N ILE A 158 2.99 -0.73 -15.91
CA ILE A 158 2.06 -0.79 -14.77
C ILE A 158 2.45 0.28 -13.74
N ALA A 159 3.74 0.40 -13.42
CA ALA A 159 4.27 1.33 -12.43
C ALA A 159 3.89 2.78 -12.74
N GLU A 160 3.99 3.20 -14.01
CA GLU A 160 3.58 4.53 -14.49
C GLU A 160 2.10 4.84 -14.22
N ARG A 161 1.26 3.81 -14.12
CA ARG A 161 -0.18 3.93 -13.93
C ARG A 161 -0.63 3.53 -12.53
N LEU A 162 0.29 3.30 -11.59
CA LEU A 162 -0.12 2.93 -10.24
C LEU A 162 -0.85 4.09 -9.53
N PRO A 163 -1.98 3.83 -8.86
CA PRO A 163 -2.64 4.86 -8.05
C PRO A 163 -1.76 5.23 -6.86
N PRO A 164 -1.90 6.44 -6.28
CA PRO A 164 -1.14 6.84 -5.09
C PRO A 164 -1.36 5.87 -3.92
N PRO A 165 -0.46 5.85 -2.91
CA PRO A 165 -0.61 4.98 -1.74
C PRO A 165 -1.96 5.14 -1.05
N PHE A 166 -2.65 4.02 -0.76
CA PHE A 166 -4.00 4.03 -0.16
C PHE A 166 -4.06 4.79 1.19
N SER A 167 -2.93 4.83 1.91
CA SER A 167 -2.78 5.59 3.16
C SER A 167 -3.04 7.09 3.00
N HIS A 168 -2.79 7.67 1.82
CA HIS A 168 -3.07 9.08 1.53
C HIS A 168 -4.58 9.34 1.48
N PHE A 169 -5.35 8.42 0.91
CA PHE A 169 -6.81 8.50 0.84
C PHE A 169 -7.43 8.37 2.22
N LYS A 170 -6.96 7.41 3.04
CA LYS A 170 -7.39 7.26 4.44
C LYS A 170 -7.14 8.53 5.26
N LYS A 171 -5.94 9.13 5.15
CA LYS A 171 -5.62 10.39 5.84
C LYS A 171 -6.53 11.54 5.41
N ARG A 172 -6.78 11.69 4.10
CA ARG A 172 -7.66 12.74 3.57
C ARG A 172 -9.12 12.53 3.97
N ALA A 173 -9.60 11.29 3.96
CA ALA A 173 -10.95 10.94 4.40
C ALA A 173 -11.15 11.23 5.90
N LYS A 174 -10.18 10.85 6.74
CA LYS A 174 -10.19 11.13 8.18
C LYS A 174 -10.28 12.63 8.50
N ASN A 175 -9.61 13.47 7.70
CA ASN A 175 -9.58 14.92 7.90
C ASN A 175 -10.78 15.66 7.30
N SER A 176 -11.68 14.98 6.60
CA SER A 176 -12.77 15.59 5.83
C SER A 176 -14.08 15.65 6.64
N ARG A 177 -14.13 16.45 7.71
CA ARG A 177 -15.32 16.57 8.61
C ARG A 177 -16.63 16.79 7.86
N ARG A 178 -16.69 17.78 6.96
CA ARG A 178 -17.90 18.10 6.19
C ARG A 178 -18.50 16.88 5.47
N LYS A 179 -17.66 16.07 4.82
CA LYS A 179 -18.13 14.90 4.07
C LYS A 179 -18.52 13.73 5.01
N GLN A 180 -17.91 13.66 6.19
CA GLN A 180 -18.34 12.74 7.24
C GLN A 180 -19.72 13.12 7.78
N ASP A 181 -19.97 14.42 8.00
CA ASP A 181 -21.28 14.92 8.45
C ASP A 181 -22.37 14.65 7.39
N GLU A 182 -22.06 14.87 6.11
CA GLU A 182 -22.95 14.54 4.98
C GLU A 182 -23.29 13.04 4.92
N MET A 183 -22.30 12.15 5.13
CA MET A 183 -22.54 10.70 5.16
C MET A 183 -23.32 10.24 6.39
N MET A 184 -23.07 10.83 7.57
CA MET A 184 -23.87 10.57 8.77
C MET A 184 -25.32 11.00 8.57
N ALA A 185 -25.57 12.13 7.88
CA ALA A 185 -26.92 12.56 7.51
C ALA A 185 -27.61 11.61 6.52
N GLN A 186 -26.85 10.81 5.76
CA GLN A 186 -27.36 9.75 4.88
C GLN A 186 -27.58 8.41 5.61
N GLY A 187 -27.41 8.36 6.93
CA GLY A 187 -27.67 7.17 7.74
C GLY A 187 -26.50 6.19 7.81
N LEU A 188 -25.33 6.53 7.28
CA LEU A 188 -24.12 5.73 7.54
C LEU A 188 -23.69 5.92 9.01
N THR A 189 -23.49 4.81 9.71
CA THR A 189 -22.92 4.83 11.06
C THR A 189 -21.52 5.44 11.02
N GLY A 190 -21.30 6.51 11.79
CA GLY A 190 -20.02 7.20 11.87
C GLY A 190 -18.87 6.31 12.32
N GLY A 191 -17.63 6.75 12.10
CA GLY A 191 -16.41 6.07 12.59
C GLY A 191 -15.50 5.53 11.49
N LYS A 192 -14.79 4.43 11.78
CA LYS A 192 -13.72 3.87 10.93
C LYS A 192 -14.23 3.39 9.56
N ASN A 193 -15.41 2.76 9.53
CA ASN A 193 -15.99 2.18 8.31
C ASN A 193 -16.35 3.26 7.29
N MET A 194 -16.92 4.38 7.73
CA MET A 194 -17.20 5.54 6.87
C MET A 194 -15.91 6.12 6.26
N VAL A 195 -14.85 6.29 7.06
CA VAL A 195 -13.56 6.79 6.55
C VAL A 195 -12.96 5.83 5.51
N LEU A 196 -13.09 4.53 5.74
CA LEU A 196 -12.61 3.51 4.81
C LEU A 196 -13.41 3.55 3.50
N GLN A 197 -14.74 3.63 3.57
CA GLN A 197 -15.61 3.76 2.40
C GLN A 197 -15.25 5.01 1.59
N MET A 198 -15.14 6.17 2.24
CA MET A 198 -14.74 7.42 1.57
C MET A 198 -13.38 7.33 0.87
N ALA A 199 -12.43 6.64 1.50
CA ALA A 199 -11.10 6.43 0.93
C ALA A 199 -11.17 5.49 -0.28
N HIS A 200 -11.94 4.41 -0.16
CA HIS A 200 -12.16 3.43 -1.20
C HIS A 200 -12.86 4.03 -2.42
N ASP A 201 -13.96 4.79 -2.24
CA ASP A 201 -14.69 5.44 -3.34
C ASP A 201 -13.77 6.38 -4.13
N ARG A 202 -12.95 7.17 -3.42
CA ARG A 202 -11.97 8.07 -4.07
C ARG A 202 -10.89 7.30 -4.82
N TYR A 203 -10.40 6.21 -4.24
CA TYR A 203 -9.39 5.37 -4.86
C TYR A 203 -9.93 4.69 -6.12
N MET A 204 -11.18 4.18 -6.07
CA MET A 204 -11.84 3.55 -7.22
C MET A 204 -12.10 4.54 -8.37
N GLY A 205 -12.37 5.81 -8.05
CA GLY A 205 -12.47 6.87 -9.07
C GLY A 205 -11.19 7.13 -9.87
N LEU A 206 -10.02 6.66 -9.43
CA LEU A 206 -8.77 6.79 -10.20
C LEU A 206 -8.73 5.87 -11.42
N ARG A 207 -9.58 4.84 -11.46
CA ARG A 207 -9.71 3.96 -12.63
C ARG A 207 -10.05 4.76 -13.89
N GLU A 208 -10.97 5.72 -13.77
CA GLU A 208 -11.39 6.60 -14.87
C GLU A 208 -10.25 7.52 -15.33
N GLN A 209 -9.23 7.74 -14.50
CA GLN A 209 -8.04 8.53 -14.80
C GLN A 209 -6.90 7.67 -15.40
N GLY A 210 -7.17 6.39 -15.70
CA GLY A 210 -6.21 5.47 -16.31
C GLY A 210 -5.26 4.80 -15.32
N ALA A 211 -5.52 4.88 -14.01
CA ALA A 211 -4.75 4.14 -13.03
C ALA A 211 -4.99 2.62 -13.16
N ARG A 212 -4.01 1.80 -12.74
CA ARG A 212 -4.04 0.33 -12.80
C ARG A 212 -3.88 -0.29 -11.42
N THR A 213 -4.63 -1.36 -11.15
CA THR A 213 -4.55 -2.18 -9.94
C THR A 213 -4.74 -3.64 -10.30
N ALA A 214 -4.37 -4.54 -9.40
CA ALA A 214 -4.56 -5.98 -9.58
C ALA A 214 -6.03 -6.33 -9.88
N VAL A 215 -6.97 -5.69 -9.18
CA VAL A 215 -8.43 -5.89 -9.38
C VAL A 215 -8.85 -5.50 -10.79
N TRP A 216 -8.36 -4.38 -11.31
CA TRP A 216 -8.76 -3.89 -12.64
C TRP A 216 -8.07 -4.63 -13.78
N ASP A 217 -6.91 -5.23 -13.52
CA ASP A 217 -6.18 -6.05 -14.48
C ASP A 217 -6.62 -7.54 -14.45
N GLY A 218 -7.53 -7.91 -13.54
CA GLY A 218 -8.02 -9.29 -13.39
C GLY A 218 -7.03 -10.24 -12.71
N ASN A 219 -6.16 -9.70 -11.85
CA ASN A 219 -5.11 -10.43 -11.13
C ASN A 219 -5.37 -10.52 -9.60
N ALA A 220 -6.55 -10.12 -9.13
CA ALA A 220 -6.94 -10.13 -7.72
C ALA A 220 -7.78 -11.34 -7.35
#